data_AF-A0A951BYJ7-F1
#
_entry.id   AF-A0A951BYJ7-F1
#
_cell.length_a   1.000
_cell.length_b   1.000
_cell.length_c   1.000
_cell.angle_alpha   90.00
_cell.angle_beta   90.00
_cell.angle_gamma   90.00
#
_symmetry.space_group_name_H-M   'P 1'
#
loop_
_entity.id
_entity.type
_entity.pdbx_description
1 polymer ?
#
loop_
_entity_poly.entity_id
_entity_poly.type
_entity_poly.pdbx_seq_one_letter_code
_entity_poly.pdbx_strand_id
1 'polypeptide(L)' 'MVDITEKGADEHIDKLTKKYTGQDKYPYRGPGEVRVIYKIEPERAHSMG' A
#
# COMPACT_ATOMS: atom_id res chain seq x y z
N MET A 1 7.07 -1.27 14.22
CA MET A 1 6.95 -0.50 12.95
C MET A 1 8.34 -0.10 12.51
N VAL A 2 8.71 -0.38 11.25
CA VAL A 2 10.12 -0.36 10.82
C VAL A 2 10.43 0.82 9.90
N ASP A 3 9.46 1.29 9.11
CA ASP A 3 9.70 2.35 8.13
C ASP A 3 8.42 3.07 7.70
N ILE A 4 8.56 4.35 7.34
CA ILE A 4 7.55 5.21 6.71
C ILE A 4 8.20 5.87 5.52
N THR A 5 7.66 5.68 4.32
CA THR A 5 8.21 6.33 3.13
C THR A 5 7.15 6.70 2.11
N GLU A 6 7.32 7.86 1.50
CA GLU A 6 6.56 8.30 0.32
C GLU A 6 7.17 7.74 -0.97
N LYS A 7 8.47 7.35 -0.92
CA LYS A 7 9.20 6.90 -2.10
C LYS A 7 8.61 5.58 -2.61
N GLY A 8 8.12 5.60 -3.85
CA GLY A 8 7.50 4.45 -4.50
C GLY A 8 6.09 4.11 -3.99
N ALA A 9 5.49 4.97 -3.16
CA ALA A 9 4.15 4.76 -2.62
C ALA A 9 3.08 4.75 -3.73
N ASP A 10 3.28 5.56 -4.77
CA ASP A 10 2.40 5.60 -5.94
C ASP A 10 2.47 4.34 -6.79
N GLU A 11 3.67 3.80 -7.02
CA GLU A 11 3.83 2.54 -7.74
C GLU A 11 3.31 1.36 -6.92
N HIS A 12 3.42 1.44 -5.60
CA HIS A 12 2.92 0.42 -4.69
C HIS A 12 1.39 0.35 -4.71
N ILE A 13 0.69 1.48 -4.70
CA ILE A 13 -0.78 1.46 -4.81
C ILE A 13 -1.25 0.93 -6.16
N ASP A 14 -0.53 1.22 -7.25
CA ASP A 14 -0.86 0.65 -8.58
C ASP A 14 -0.73 -0.88 -8.58
N LYS A 15 0.31 -1.43 -7.93
CA LYS A 15 0.47 -2.89 -7.75
C LYS A 15 -0.67 -3.51 -6.93
N LEU A 16 -1.09 -2.85 -5.85
CA LEU A 16 -2.21 -3.31 -5.03
C LEU A 16 -3.53 -3.24 -5.80
N THR A 17 -3.73 -2.17 -6.57
CA THR A 17 -4.90 -1.99 -7.42
C THR A 17 -5.01 -3.14 -8.42
N LYS A 18 -3.92 -3.48 -9.10
CA LYS A 18 -3.87 -4.62 -10.02
C LYS A 18 -4.19 -5.94 -9.32
N LYS A 19 -3.61 -6.16 -8.14
CA LYS A 19 -3.81 -7.39 -7.36
C LYS A 19 -5.26 -7.60 -6.90
N TYR A 20 -5.94 -6.53 -6.48
CA TYR A 20 -7.25 -6.65 -5.81
C TYR A 20 -8.44 -6.23 -6.66
N THR A 21 -8.23 -5.45 -7.72
CA THR A 21 -9.32 -4.92 -8.58
C THR A 21 -9.13 -5.24 -10.06
N GLY A 22 -7.98 -5.77 -10.47
CA GLY A 22 -7.66 -6.05 -11.87
C GLY A 22 -7.32 -4.81 -12.72
N GLN A 23 -7.42 -3.60 -12.16
CA GLN A 23 -7.06 -2.36 -12.86
C GLN A 23 -5.56 -2.06 -12.71
N ASP A 24 -4.92 -1.51 -13.75
CA ASP A 24 -3.47 -1.27 -13.72
C ASP A 24 -3.04 -0.06 -12.88
N LYS A 25 -3.94 0.92 -12.69
CA LYS A 25 -3.65 2.17 -11.97
C LYS A 25 -4.74 2.49 -10.97
N TYR A 26 -4.36 3.07 -9.84
CA TYR A 26 -5.31 3.47 -8.80
C TYR A 26 -6.27 4.57 -9.31
N PRO A 27 -7.58 4.32 -9.42
CA PRO A 27 -8.52 5.24 -10.06
C PRO A 27 -8.89 6.45 -9.19
N TYR A 28 -8.65 6.39 -7.89
CA TYR A 28 -9.06 7.41 -6.92
C TYR A 28 -7.90 8.31 -6.46
N ARG A 29 -6.88 8.51 -7.31
CA ARG A 29 -5.76 9.41 -6.99
C ARG A 29 -6.22 10.87 -7.15
N GLY A 30 -6.21 11.63 -6.06
CA GLY A 30 -6.54 13.06 -6.04
C GLY A 30 -5.32 13.98 -6.18
N PRO A 31 -5.49 15.20 -6.71
CA PRO A 31 -4.42 16.19 -6.73
C PRO A 31 -4.07 16.62 -5.29
N GLY A 32 -2.77 16.65 -4.97
CA GLY A 32 -2.27 17.05 -3.65
C GLY A 32 -2.31 15.95 -2.58
N GLU A 33 -2.75 14.73 -2.92
CA GLU A 33 -2.67 13.59 -2.01
C GLU A 33 -1.24 13.08 -1.88
N VAL A 34 -0.77 12.93 -0.64
CA VAL A 34 0.52 12.29 -0.35
C VAL A 34 0.26 10.83 0.01
N ARG A 35 0.78 9.92 -0.81
CA ARG A 35 0.70 8.48 -0.54
C ARG A 35 1.92 8.04 0.26
N VAL A 36 1.69 7.21 1.27
CA VAL A 36 2.73 6.73 2.18
C VAL A 36 2.66 5.21 2.32
N ILE A 37 3.82 4.56 2.33
CA ILE A 37 3.98 3.14 2.66
C ILE A 37 4.36 3.03 4.13
N TYR A 38 3.62 2.19 4.86
CA TYR A 38 3.94 1.79 6.22
C TYR A 38 4.52 0.39 6.22
N LYS A 39 5.78 0.24 6.64
CA LYS A 39 6.40 -1.08 6.84
C LYS A 39 6.22 -1.51 8.28
N ILE A 40 5.41 -2.54 8.48
CA ILE A 40 5.09 -3.07 9.80
C ILE A 40 5.85 -4.39 9.97
N GLU A 41 6.65 -4.46 11.04
CA GLU A 41 7.22 -5.72 11.51
C GLU A 41 6.21 -6.39 12.41
N PRO A 42 5.78 -7.62 12.10
CA PRO A 42 4.83 -8.34 12.92
C PRO A 42 5.51 -8.79 14.22
N GLU A 43 4.94 -8.44 15.36
CA GLU A 43 5.42 -8.93 16.66
C GLU A 43 4.82 -10.30 17.01
N ARG A 44 3.54 -10.50 16.67
CA ARG A 44 2.80 -11.76 16.84
C ARG A 44 1.73 -11.87 15.75
N ALA A 45 1.45 -13.09 15.29
CA ALA A 45 0.35 -13.37 14.36
C ALA A 45 -0.46 -14.55 14.90
N HIS A 46 -1.79 -14.41 14.92
CA HIS A 46 -2.72 -15.46 15.30
C HIS A 46 -3.66 -15.73 14.13
N SER A 47 -3.87 -17.00 13.80
CA SER A 47 -4.86 -17.44 12.81
C SER A 47 -5.86 -18.37 13.49
N MET A 48 -7.15 -18.14 13.29
CA MET A 48 -8.18 -19.12 13.63
C MET A 48 -8.33 -20.05 12.42
N GLY A 49 -8.11 -21.34 12.64
CA GLY A 49 -8.41 -22.41 11.66
C GLY A 49 -9.87 -22.80 11.69
#